data_AF-A0A8T6U2T6-F1
#
_entry.id   AF-A0A8T6U2T6-F1
#
_cell.length_a   1.000
_cell.length_b   1.000
_cell.length_c   1.000
_cell.angle_alpha   90.00
_cell.angle_beta   90.00
_cell.angle_gamma   90.00
#
_symmetry.space_group_name_H-M   'P 1'
#
loop_
_entity.id
_entity.type
_entity.pdbx_description
1 polymer ?
#
loop_
_entity_poly.entity_id
_entity_poly.type
_entity_poly.pdbx_seq_one_letter_code
_entity_poly.pdbx_strand_id
1 'polypeptide(L)' 'MNYLGDTNRREVHDLSNQKDNCKIDEIKMVHKRHFIPDTALQANSEGYSSCMWCIENYQN' A
#
# COMPACT_ATOMS: atom_id res chain seq x y z
N MET A 1 -6.95 9.28 3.78
CA MET A 1 -6.74 7.83 3.59
C MET A 1 -6.21 7.67 2.18
N ASN A 2 -4.92 7.91 2.02
CA ASN A 2 -4.21 7.82 0.75
C ASN A 2 -3.47 6.48 0.64
N TYR A 3 -3.17 5.83 1.77
CA TYR A 3 -2.51 4.54 1.78
C TYR A 3 -3.44 3.40 2.18
N LEU A 4 -3.34 2.29 1.47
CA LEU A 4 -4.09 1.07 1.73
C LEU A 4 -3.14 -0.13 1.74
N GLY A 5 -3.14 -0.87 2.84
CA GLY A 5 -2.42 -2.12 2.97
C GLY A 5 -3.24 -3.30 2.45
N ASP A 6 -2.59 -4.19 1.72
CA ASP A 6 -3.03 -5.56 1.44
C ASP A 6 -2.35 -6.49 2.47
N THR A 7 -3.12 -7.01 3.43
CA THR A 7 -2.59 -7.92 4.45
C THR A 7 -2.26 -9.31 3.92
N ASN A 8 -2.79 -9.70 2.75
CA ASN A 8 -2.52 -10.98 2.11
C ASN A 8 -1.17 -10.98 1.39
N ARG A 9 -0.85 -9.89 0.67
CA ARG A 9 0.45 -9.69 -0.01
C ARG A 9 1.50 -9.01 0.87
N ARG A 10 1.09 -8.42 1.99
CA ARG A 10 1.90 -7.53 2.85
C ARG A 10 2.50 -6.37 2.06
N GLU A 11 1.67 -5.74 1.24
CA GLU A 11 2.03 -4.61 0.38
C GLU A 11 1.20 -3.37 0.75
N VAL A 12 1.78 -2.17 0.62
CA VAL A 12 1.07 -0.90 0.77
C VAL A 12 0.94 -0.23 -0.60
N HIS A 13 -0.24 0.33 -0.86
CA HIS A 13 -0.60 1.01 -2.10
C HIS A 13 -0.94 2.48 -1.85
N ASP A 14 -0.59 3.35 -2.80
CA ASP A 14 -1.03 4.75 -2.84
C ASP A 14 -2.29 4.84 -3.72
N LEU A 15 -3.41 5.10 -3.06
CA LEU A 15 -4.73 5.24 -3.68
C LEU A 15 -4.84 6.49 -4.57
N SER A 16 -3.91 7.44 -4.47
CA SER A 16 -3.85 8.64 -5.32
C SER A 16 -2.98 8.45 -6.57
N ASN A 17 -2.13 7.43 -6.61
CA ASN A 17 -1.25 7.10 -7.73
C ASN A 17 -1.49 5.67 -8.26
N GLN A 18 -2.76 5.24 -8.31
CA GLN A 18 -3.12 3.90 -8.76
C GLN A 18 -2.73 3.68 -10.22
N LYS A 19 -2.17 2.50 -10.49
CA LYS A 19 -1.92 1.96 -11.83
C LYS A 19 -2.67 0.65 -11.96
N ASP A 20 -2.98 0.23 -13.18
CA ASP A 20 -3.64 -1.05 -13.45
C ASP A 20 -2.84 -2.23 -12.84
N ASN A 21 -1.51 -2.13 -12.84
CA ASN A 21 -0.62 -3.14 -12.29
C ASN A 21 -0.60 -3.21 -10.75
N CYS A 22 -1.20 -2.25 -10.03
CA CYS A 22 -1.27 -2.26 -8.56
C CYS A 22 -2.25 -3.31 -8.03
N LYS A 23 -3.24 -3.73 -8.83
CA LYS A 23 -4.23 -4.76 -8.45
C LYS A 23 -4.98 -4.46 -7.14
N ILE A 24 -5.24 -3.18 -6.87
CA ILE A 24 -5.91 -2.71 -5.65
C ILE A 24 -7.37 -3.21 -5.59
N ASP A 25 -8.04 -3.29 -6.73
CA ASP A 25 -9.41 -3.80 -6.83
C ASP A 25 -9.52 -5.31 -6.55
N GLU A 26 -8.40 -6.05 -6.65
CA GLU A 26 -8.35 -7.47 -6.28
C GLU A 26 -8.24 -7.69 -4.76
N ILE A 27 -7.95 -6.63 -3.98
CA ILE A 27 -7.82 -6.73 -2.52
C ILE A 27 -9.20 -6.94 -1.91
N LYS A 28 -9.43 -8.13 -1.37
CA LYS A 28 -10.67 -8.44 -0.64
C LYS A 28 -10.80 -7.53 0.58
N MET A 29 -12.04 -7.18 0.94
CA MET A 29 -12.33 -6.31 2.10
C MET A 29 -11.63 -6.76 3.40
N VAL A 30 -11.56 -8.07 3.65
CA VAL A 30 -10.88 -8.65 4.83
C VAL A 30 -9.36 -8.41 4.85
N HIS A 31 -8.76 -8.11 3.69
CA HIS A 31 -7.33 -7.85 3.56
C HIS A 31 -6.99 -6.36 3.47
N LYS A 32 -7.98 -5.47 3.51
CA LYS A 32 -7.75 -4.03 3.50
C LYS A 32 -7.36 -3.54 4.89
N ARG A 33 -6.24 -2.80 4.99
CA ARG A 33 -5.76 -2.18 6.23
C ARG A 33 -5.43 -0.70 6.02
N HIS A 34 -5.79 0.13 6.99
CA HIS A 34 -5.36 1.51 7.08
C HIS A 34 -4.27 1.69 8.13
N PHE A 35 -3.49 2.76 8.01
CA PHE A 35 -2.34 3.04 8.86
C PHE A 35 -2.53 4.35 9.63
N ILE A 36 -1.93 4.45 10.81
CA ILE A 36 -1.93 5.67 11.63
C ILE A 36 -0.48 5.94 12.07
N PRO A 37 0.19 6.98 11.52
CA PRO A 37 -0.31 7.92 10.51
C PRO A 37 -0.50 7.27 9.13
N ASP A 38 -1.39 7.85 8.31
CA ASP A 38 -1.71 7.42 6.94
C ASP A 38 -0.55 7.74 5.97
N THR A 39 0.54 6.97 6.07
CA THR A 39 1.77 7.14 5.28
C THR A 39 2.36 5.79 4.87
N ALA A 40 3.05 5.74 3.73
CA ALA A 40 3.84 4.57 3.34
C ALA A 40 4.93 4.23 4.38
N LEU A 41 5.56 5.24 4.98
CA LEU A 41 6.59 5.03 6.00
C LEU A 41 6.04 4.29 7.23
N GLN A 42 4.83 4.64 7.68
CA GLN A 42 4.16 3.92 8.76
C GLN A 42 3.87 2.48 8.36
N ALA A 43 3.33 2.25 7.16
CA ALA A 43 3.08 0.91 6.66
C ALA A 43 4.37 0.06 6.61
N ASN A 44 5.47 0.65 6.16
CA ASN A 44 6.78 0.01 6.14
C ASN A 44 7.28 -0.31 7.55
N SER A 45 7.07 0.59 8.51
CA SER A 45 7.38 0.33 9.93
C SER A 45 6.54 -0.81 10.54
N GLU A 46 5.33 -1.02 10.03
CA GLU A 46 4.46 -2.16 10.37
C GLU A 46 4.78 -3.44 9.57
N GLY A 47 5.79 -3.40 8.70
CA GLY A 47 6.29 -4.56 7.95
C GLY A 47 5.58 -4.84 6.62
N TYR A 48 4.97 -3.81 6.02
CA TYR A 48 4.49 -3.87 4.63
C TYR A 48 5.60 -3.43 3.67
N SER A 49 5.56 -3.92 2.44
CA SER A 49 6.45 -3.45 1.37
C SER A 49 5.73 -2.43 0.50
N SER A 50 6.45 -1.43 -0.02
CA SER A 50 5.89 -0.48 -0.98
C SER A 50 5.52 -1.17 -2.29
N CYS A 51 4.30 -0.96 -2.79
CA CYS A 51 3.91 -1.37 -4.13
C CYS A 51 4.78 -0.67 -5.16
N MET A 52 5.55 -1.42 -5.94
CA MET A 52 6.48 -0.85 -6.91
C MET A 52 5.82 0.03 -7.99
N TRP A 53 4.52 -0.14 -8.22
CA TRP A 53 3.79 0.55 -9.30
C TRP A 53 3.18 1.89 -8.87
N CYS A 54 2.70 2.00 -7.63
CA CYS A 54 2.09 3.23 -7.11
C CYS A 54 2.93 3.96 -6.05
N ILE A 55 3.90 3.27 -5.44
CA ILE A 55 4.84 3.80 -4.46
C ILE A 55 6.23 3.39 -4.93
N GLU A 56 6.64 3.89 -6.12
CA GLU A 56 8.02 3.73 -6.58
C GLU A 56 8.95 4.07 -5.42
N ASN A 57 9.81 3.11 -5.05
CA ASN A 57 10.69 3.25 -3.91
C ASN A 57 11.50 4.54 -4.09
N TYR A 58 11.26 5.53 -3.22
CA TYR A 58 12.25 6.57 -2.93
C TYR A 58 13.46 5.88 -2.26
N GLN A 59 14.30 5.23 -3.06
CA GLN A 59 15.68 4.94 -2.69
C GLN A 59 16.54 6.07 -3.26
N ASN A 60 16.68 7.13 -2.49
CA ASN A 60 17.83 8.04 -2.53
C ASN A 60 18.47 8.03 -1.15
#